data_AF-A0A9D7F3A8-F1
#
_entry.id   AF-A0A9D7F3A8-F1
#
_cell.length_a   1.000
_cell.length_b   1.000
_cell.length_c   1.000
_cell.angle_alpha   90.00
_cell.angle_beta   90.00
_cell.angle_gamma   90.00
#
_symmetry.space_group_name_H-M   'P 1'
#
loop_
_entity.id
_entity.type
_entity.pdbx_description
1 polymer ?
#
loop_
_entity_poly.entity_id
_entity_poly.type
_entity_poly.pdbx_seq_one_letter_code
_entity_poly.pdbx_strand_id
1 'polypeptide(L)'
;MNYTALKTELTTDPLALGLVALSNEAAAAKLNEVPNTASAGRLIERDVVPSWEVFEAVVPAEWTALSAAEKQRLQTMLSMGSINLKKPNTRAAFIAMFGAATTTRANLIALQNLPASRATFLFGEKVEYWDVARARAL
;
A
#
# COMPACT_ATOMS: atom_id res chain seq x y z
N MET A 1 21.04 -2.23 5.89
CA MET A 1 20.71 -3.41 5.07
C MET A 1 20.89 -4.72 5.84
N ASN A 2 19.87 -5.59 5.86
CA ASN A 2 19.97 -6.96 6.39
C ASN A 2 20.37 -7.94 5.26
N TYR A 3 21.67 -8.25 5.18
CA TYR A 3 22.22 -9.04 4.08
C TYR A 3 21.77 -10.51 4.07
N THR A 4 21.47 -11.11 5.21
CA THR A 4 20.93 -12.47 5.27
C THR A 4 19.52 -12.53 4.69
N ALA A 5 18.66 -11.58 5.06
CA ALA A 5 17.31 -11.46 4.49
C ALA A 5 17.35 -11.14 2.99
N LEU A 6 18.27 -10.28 2.55
CA LEU A 6 18.47 -10.00 1.13
C LEU A 6 18.96 -11.25 0.36
N LYS A 7 19.86 -12.05 0.94
CA LYS A 7 20.27 -13.34 0.35
C LYS A 7 19.07 -14.28 0.20
N THR A 8 18.23 -14.39 1.23
CA THR A 8 17.00 -15.19 1.14
C THR A 8 16.10 -14.69 0.03
N GLU A 9 15.79 -13.39 -0.04
CA GLU A 9 14.96 -12.83 -1.10
C GLU A 9 15.52 -13.10 -2.51
N LEU A 10 16.84 -12.94 -2.70
CA LEU A 10 17.50 -13.18 -3.98
C LEU A 10 17.53 -14.66 -4.40
N THR A 11 17.42 -15.58 -3.44
CA THR A 11 17.53 -17.03 -3.67
C THR A 11 16.18 -17.72 -3.77
N THR A 12 15.23 -17.36 -2.90
CA THR A 12 13.89 -17.96 -2.88
C THR A 12 12.93 -17.25 -3.82
N ASP A 13 13.22 -15.99 -4.18
CA ASP A 13 12.45 -15.16 -5.11
C ASP A 13 10.93 -15.32 -4.94
N PRO A 14 10.38 -14.98 -3.75
CA PRO A 14 9.00 -15.30 -3.38
C PRO A 14 7.96 -14.59 -4.27
N LEU A 15 8.36 -13.54 -4.99
CA LEU A 15 7.51 -12.82 -5.93
C LEU A 15 7.78 -13.20 -7.40
N ALA A 16 8.58 -14.24 -7.65
CA ALA A 16 8.95 -14.72 -8.98
C ALA A 16 9.45 -13.59 -9.91
N LEU A 17 10.30 -12.72 -9.39
CA LEU A 17 10.85 -11.56 -10.08
C LEU A 17 11.99 -11.90 -11.05
N GLY A 18 12.47 -13.15 -11.03
CA GLY A 18 13.61 -13.63 -11.79
C GLY A 18 14.96 -13.31 -11.13
N LEU A 19 14.98 -12.97 -9.84
CA LEU A 19 16.16 -12.38 -9.18
C LEU A 19 17.40 -13.27 -9.21
N VAL A 20 17.22 -14.58 -9.18
CA VAL A 20 18.30 -15.57 -9.14
C VAL A 20 19.21 -15.46 -10.37
N ALA A 21 18.63 -15.25 -11.55
CA ALA A 21 19.34 -15.23 -12.83
C ALA A 21 19.89 -13.84 -13.21
N LEU A 22 19.49 -12.79 -12.51
CA LEU A 22 19.86 -11.41 -12.84
C LEU A 22 21.29 -11.06 -12.37
N SER A 23 21.94 -10.13 -13.07
CA SER A 23 23.16 -9.49 -12.56
C SER A 23 22.87 -8.73 -11.27
N ASN A 24 23.91 -8.32 -10.55
CA ASN A 24 23.73 -7.57 -9.30
C ASN A 24 22.99 -6.24 -9.54
N GLU A 25 23.33 -5.55 -10.63
CA GLU A 25 22.71 -4.29 -11.05
C GLU A 25 21.26 -4.50 -11.45
N ALA A 26 20.97 -5.53 -12.25
CA ALA A 26 19.61 -5.80 -12.70
C ALA A 26 18.71 -6.26 -11.56
N ALA A 27 19.23 -7.08 -10.62
CA ALA A 27 18.49 -7.47 -9.42
C ALA A 27 18.20 -6.27 -8.51
N ALA A 28 19.18 -5.39 -8.28
CA ALA A 28 18.98 -4.16 -7.52
C ALA A 28 17.94 -3.24 -8.19
N ALA A 29 18.03 -3.04 -9.51
CA ALA A 29 17.03 -2.28 -10.26
C ALA A 29 15.63 -2.89 -10.11
N LYS A 30 15.49 -4.21 -10.21
CA LYS A 30 14.21 -4.91 -10.09
C LYS A 30 13.62 -4.82 -8.68
N LEU A 31 14.45 -4.91 -7.65
CA LEU A 31 14.03 -4.76 -6.26
C LEU A 31 13.57 -3.33 -5.94
N ASN A 32 14.18 -2.33 -6.57
CA ASN A 32 13.86 -0.91 -6.38
C ASN A 32 12.73 -0.41 -7.30
N GLU A 33 12.28 -1.21 -8.26
CA GLU A 33 11.17 -0.86 -9.14
C GLU A 33 9.86 -0.77 -8.33
N VAL A 34 9.22 0.40 -8.39
CA VAL A 34 7.88 0.60 -7.85
C VAL A 34 6.87 0.20 -8.93
N PRO A 35 6.04 -0.84 -8.70
CA PRO A 35 5.04 -1.24 -9.69
C PRO A 35 3.95 -0.18 -9.82
N ASN A 36 3.36 -0.08 -11.01
CA ASN A 36 2.21 0.79 -11.26
C ASN A 36 0.91 0.26 -10.62
N THR A 37 0.89 -1.01 -10.20
CA THR A 37 -0.25 -1.66 -9.56
C THR A 37 0.10 -2.15 -8.17
N ALA A 38 -0.89 -2.05 -7.28
CA ALA A 38 -0.81 -2.58 -5.93
C ALA A 38 -0.66 -4.11 -5.95
N SER A 39 0.48 -4.64 -5.49
CA SER A 39 0.77 -6.07 -5.46
C SER A 39 1.23 -6.51 -4.07
N ALA A 40 0.72 -7.64 -3.57
CA ALA A 40 1.12 -8.18 -2.27
C ALA A 40 2.66 -8.32 -2.17
N GLY A 41 3.22 -7.95 -1.03
CA GLY A 41 4.68 -7.89 -0.84
C GLY A 41 5.36 -6.67 -1.48
N ARG A 42 4.59 -5.74 -2.06
CA ARG A 42 5.01 -4.46 -2.65
C ARG A 42 4.00 -3.35 -2.34
N LEU A 43 3.51 -3.36 -1.09
CA LEU A 43 2.60 -2.34 -0.55
C LEU A 43 3.14 -1.82 0.76
N ILE A 44 3.21 -0.49 0.88
CA ILE A 44 3.38 0.14 2.18
C ILE A 44 2.03 0.69 2.63
N GLU A 45 1.72 0.50 3.91
CA GLU A 45 0.51 1.03 4.49
C GLU A 45 0.65 2.55 4.69
N ARG A 46 -0.40 3.29 4.35
CA ARG A 46 -0.49 4.72 4.60
C ARG A 46 -1.13 4.97 5.95
N ASP A 47 -0.49 5.76 6.78
CA ASP A 47 -1.11 6.18 8.04
C ASP A 47 -2.17 7.26 7.84
N VAL A 48 -1.93 8.22 6.94
CA VAL A 48 -2.85 9.32 6.67
C VAL A 48 -3.03 9.49 5.17
N VAL A 49 -4.28 9.68 4.73
CA VAL A 49 -4.67 10.04 3.36
C VAL A 49 -5.30 11.42 3.36
N PRO A 50 -5.04 12.24 2.34
CA PRO A 50 -5.75 13.52 2.21
C PRO A 50 -7.24 13.27 1.91
N SER A 51 -8.11 14.16 2.39
CA SER A 51 -9.55 13.96 2.31
C SER A 51 -10.11 13.96 0.88
N TRP A 52 -9.43 14.61 -0.07
CA TRP A 52 -9.83 14.57 -1.48
C TRP A 52 -9.71 13.16 -2.08
N GLU A 53 -8.69 12.37 -1.72
CA GLU A 53 -8.59 10.98 -2.17
C GLU A 53 -9.73 10.13 -1.60
N VAL A 54 -10.12 10.40 -0.35
CA VAL A 54 -11.27 9.74 0.29
C VAL A 54 -12.56 10.11 -0.43
N PHE A 55 -12.72 11.35 -0.87
CA PHE A 55 -13.87 11.77 -1.69
C PHE A 55 -13.92 11.02 -3.03
N GLU A 56 -12.80 10.92 -3.74
CA GLU A 56 -12.71 10.18 -5.01
C GLU A 56 -12.97 8.67 -4.86
N ALA A 57 -12.75 8.11 -3.66
CA ALA A 57 -13.08 6.72 -3.37
C ALA A 57 -14.59 6.48 -3.15
N VAL A 58 -15.38 7.52 -2.90
CA VAL A 58 -16.83 7.38 -2.63
C VAL A 58 -17.61 7.26 -3.92
N VAL A 59 -18.37 6.17 -4.05
CA VAL A 59 -19.27 5.96 -5.19
C VAL A 59 -20.53 6.81 -5.03
N PRO A 60 -20.92 7.65 -6.02
CA PRO A 60 -22.06 8.56 -5.90
C PRO A 60 -23.40 7.87 -5.58
N ALA A 61 -23.63 6.67 -6.13
CA ALA A 61 -24.83 5.90 -5.86
C ALA A 61 -24.89 5.40 -4.40
N GLU A 62 -23.75 4.99 -3.85
CA GLU A 62 -23.65 4.54 -2.45
C GLU A 62 -23.76 5.73 -1.49
N TRP A 63 -23.20 6.88 -1.84
CA TRP A 63 -23.43 8.13 -1.10
C TRP A 63 -24.90 8.53 -1.07
N THR A 64 -25.60 8.40 -2.19
CA THR A 64 -27.02 8.77 -2.29
C THR A 64 -27.88 7.95 -1.33
N ALA A 65 -27.54 6.66 -1.16
CA ALA A 65 -28.23 5.72 -0.27
C ALA A 65 -27.99 5.97 1.23
N LEU A 66 -27.00 6.78 1.61
CA LEU A 66 -26.75 7.12 3.01
C LEU A 66 -27.89 7.94 3.62
N SER A 67 -28.14 7.72 4.92
CA SER A 67 -29.01 8.58 5.71
C SER A 67 -28.47 10.00 5.82
N ALA A 68 -29.32 10.96 6.19
CA ALA A 68 -28.90 12.35 6.41
C ALA A 68 -27.78 12.47 7.47
N ALA A 69 -27.86 11.69 8.55
CA ALA A 69 -26.85 11.69 9.60
C ALA A 69 -25.49 11.15 9.11
N GLU A 70 -25.50 10.13 8.26
CA GLU A 70 -24.28 9.57 7.66
C GLU A 70 -23.66 10.52 6.64
N LYS A 71 -24.47 11.20 5.83
CA LYS A 71 -24.00 12.25 4.92
C LYS A 71 -23.31 13.38 5.69
N GLN A 72 -23.91 13.83 6.80
CA GLN A 72 -23.32 14.85 7.67
C GLN A 72 -21.98 14.37 8.29
N ARG A 73 -21.91 13.11 8.71
CA ARG A 73 -20.68 12.51 9.23
C ARG A 73 -19.59 12.46 8.17
N LEU A 74 -19.91 11.99 6.96
CA LEU A 74 -18.96 11.95 5.84
C LEU A 74 -18.46 13.36 5.50
N GLN A 75 -19.35 14.36 5.42
CA GLN A 75 -18.96 15.75 5.17
C GLN A 75 -18.00 16.28 6.24
N THR A 76 -18.25 15.97 7.51
CA THR A 76 -17.36 16.34 8.62
C THR A 76 -15.98 15.71 8.44
N MET A 77 -15.93 14.41 8.09
CA MET A 77 -14.67 13.72 7.84
C MET A 77 -13.90 14.31 6.65
N LEU A 78 -14.58 14.60 5.55
CA LEU A 78 -13.96 15.19 4.35
C LEU A 78 -13.43 16.60 4.60
N SER A 79 -13.95 17.31 5.61
CA SER A 79 -13.51 18.64 6.01
C SER A 79 -12.24 18.65 6.89
N MET A 80 -11.76 17.48 7.34
CA MET A 80 -10.58 17.38 8.22
C MET A 80 -9.23 17.64 7.50
N GLY A 81 -9.24 17.78 6.17
CA GLY A 81 -8.06 17.93 5.31
C GLY A 81 -7.29 16.62 5.10
N SER A 82 -7.13 15.82 6.15
CA SER A 82 -6.55 14.49 6.07
C SER A 82 -7.20 13.55 7.07
N ILE A 83 -7.25 12.26 6.73
CA ILE A 83 -7.99 11.23 7.45
C ILE A 83 -7.07 10.04 7.67
N ASN A 84 -7.02 9.53 8.90
CA ASN A 84 -6.33 8.27 9.19
C ASN A 84 -7.31 7.10 9.03
N LEU A 85 -7.21 6.38 7.92
CA LEU A 85 -8.08 5.23 7.60
C LEU A 85 -7.78 3.97 8.44
N LYS A 86 -6.68 3.94 9.19
CA LYS A 86 -6.28 2.77 10.01
C LYS A 86 -6.85 2.83 11.43
N LYS A 87 -7.17 4.03 11.94
CA LYS A 87 -7.64 4.18 13.33
C LYS A 87 -9.05 3.64 13.53
N PRO A 88 -9.33 3.02 14.70
CA PRO A 88 -10.57 2.27 14.93
C PRO A 88 -11.82 3.12 14.77
N ASN A 89 -11.81 4.37 15.22
CA ASN A 89 -12.98 5.26 15.11
C ASN A 89 -13.31 5.61 13.66
N THR A 90 -12.31 5.96 12.85
CA THR A 90 -12.49 6.22 11.42
C THR A 90 -13.03 4.98 10.70
N ARG A 91 -12.45 3.81 11.00
CA ARG A 91 -12.88 2.54 10.41
C ARG A 91 -14.31 2.20 10.78
N ALA A 92 -14.67 2.34 12.06
CA ALA A 92 -16.03 2.09 12.52
C ALA A 92 -17.04 3.02 11.84
N ALA A 93 -16.68 4.30 11.65
CA ALA A 93 -17.51 5.26 10.92
C ALA A 93 -17.73 4.82 9.47
N PHE A 94 -16.68 4.46 8.74
CA PHE A 94 -16.81 3.98 7.35
C PHE A 94 -17.53 2.63 7.24
N ILE A 95 -17.35 1.72 8.18
CA ILE A 95 -18.06 0.43 8.20
C ILE A 95 -19.55 0.63 8.45
N ALA A 96 -19.92 1.61 9.28
CA ALA A 96 -21.32 1.95 9.53
C ALA A 96 -21.97 2.57 8.30
N MET A 97 -21.27 3.46 7.57
CA MET A 97 -21.79 4.10 6.36
C MET A 97 -21.80 3.15 5.16
N PHE A 98 -20.76 2.34 4.97
CA PHE A 98 -20.56 1.51 3.80
C PHE A 98 -20.44 0.03 4.21
N GLY A 99 -21.52 -0.71 3.96
CA GLY A 99 -21.64 -2.12 4.27
C GLY A 99 -20.59 -3.01 3.58
N ALA A 100 -20.54 -4.28 3.97
CA ALA A 100 -19.70 -5.25 3.26
C ALA A 100 -20.11 -5.34 1.78
N ALA A 101 -19.13 -5.61 0.90
CA ALA A 101 -19.30 -5.67 -0.55
C ALA A 101 -19.67 -4.36 -1.29
N THR A 102 -19.70 -3.22 -0.60
CA THR A 102 -19.78 -1.91 -1.28
C THR A 102 -18.47 -1.57 -2.00
N THR A 103 -18.59 -0.89 -3.13
CA THR A 103 -17.45 -0.46 -3.94
C THR A 103 -16.67 0.64 -3.21
N THR A 104 -17.35 1.57 -2.52
CA THR A 104 -16.68 2.59 -1.69
C THR A 104 -15.81 1.95 -0.64
N ARG A 105 -16.28 0.89 0.03
CA ARG A 105 -15.47 0.19 1.03
C ARG A 105 -14.25 -0.49 0.42
N ALA A 106 -14.38 -1.10 -0.76
CA ALA A 106 -13.25 -1.66 -1.49
C ALA A 106 -12.22 -0.58 -1.85
N ASN A 107 -12.68 0.58 -2.34
CA ASN A 107 -11.83 1.72 -2.68
C ASN A 107 -11.09 2.28 -1.44
N LEU A 108 -11.79 2.44 -0.31
CA LEU A 108 -11.18 2.90 0.95
C LEU A 108 -10.17 1.89 1.53
N ILE A 109 -10.34 0.60 1.27
CA ILE A 109 -9.35 -0.43 1.63
C ILE A 109 -8.13 -0.33 0.71
N ALA A 110 -8.32 -0.14 -0.59
CA ALA A 110 -7.23 0.07 -1.52
C ALA A 110 -6.40 1.33 -1.18
N LEU A 111 -7.08 2.42 -0.81
CA LEU A 111 -6.43 3.68 -0.40
C LEU A 111 -5.54 3.55 0.84
N GLN A 112 -5.72 2.53 1.68
CA GLN A 112 -4.85 2.30 2.84
C GLN A 112 -3.42 1.89 2.43
N ASN A 113 -3.17 1.59 1.15
CA ASN A 113 -1.90 1.09 0.68
C ASN A 113 -1.36 1.94 -0.49
N LEU A 114 -0.04 2.10 -0.56
CA LEU A 114 0.65 2.62 -1.73
C LEU A 114 1.52 1.52 -2.35
N PRO A 115 1.57 1.44 -3.70
CA PRO A 115 2.59 0.67 -4.38
C PRO A 115 3.98 1.12 -3.91
N ALA A 116 4.81 0.14 -3.55
CA ALA A 116 6.17 0.36 -3.10
C ALA A 116 7.12 -0.63 -3.76
N SER A 117 8.39 -0.26 -3.82
CA SER A 117 9.42 -1.19 -4.26
C SER A 117 9.54 -2.37 -3.29
N ARG A 118 10.04 -3.51 -3.77
CA ARG A 118 10.30 -4.67 -2.91
C ARG A 118 11.37 -4.36 -1.86
N ALA A 119 12.36 -3.55 -2.25
CA ALA A 119 13.39 -3.03 -1.36
C ALA A 119 12.80 -2.21 -0.21
N THR A 120 11.91 -1.25 -0.51
CA THR A 120 11.21 -0.45 0.51
C THR A 120 10.34 -1.32 1.40
N PHE A 121 9.61 -2.29 0.84
CA PHE A 121 8.75 -3.19 1.61
C PHE A 121 9.53 -4.02 2.65
N LEU A 122 10.69 -4.58 2.26
CA LEU A 122 11.45 -5.49 3.12
C LEU A 122 12.42 -4.76 4.05
N PHE A 123 13.02 -3.67 3.58
CA PHE A 123 14.18 -3.05 4.23
C PHE A 123 13.95 -1.59 4.60
N GLY A 124 12.88 -0.96 4.11
CA GLY A 124 12.62 0.48 4.32
C GLY A 124 13.60 1.40 3.61
N GLU A 125 14.53 0.85 2.83
CA GLU A 125 15.61 1.57 2.14
C GLU A 125 15.84 0.97 0.75
N LYS A 126 16.53 1.73 -0.11
CA LYS A 126 16.92 1.27 -1.45
C LYS A 126 17.98 0.17 -1.33
N VAL A 127 17.92 -0.84 -2.19
CA VAL A 127 18.95 -1.88 -2.32
C VAL A 127 19.91 -1.49 -3.43
N GLU A 128 21.19 -1.31 -3.12
CA GLU A 128 22.19 -0.96 -4.14
C GLU A 128 22.83 -2.22 -4.73
N TYR A 129 23.45 -2.11 -5.91
CA TYR A 129 24.03 -3.29 -6.59
C TYR A 129 25.14 -3.95 -5.74
N TRP A 130 25.88 -3.18 -4.95
CA TRP A 130 26.88 -3.72 -4.02
C TRP A 130 26.25 -4.46 -2.84
N ASP A 131 25.02 -4.12 -2.44
CA ASP A 131 24.30 -4.88 -1.41
C ASP A 131 23.91 -6.26 -1.92
N VAL A 132 23.50 -6.35 -3.19
CA VAL A 132 23.23 -7.63 -3.86
C VAL A 132 24.50 -8.47 -3.96
N ALA A 133 25.61 -7.87 -4.38
CA ALA A 133 26.90 -8.56 -4.47
C ALA A 133 27.33 -9.13 -3.10
N ARG A 134 27.21 -8.32 -2.04
CA ARG A 134 27.56 -8.73 -0.68
C ARG A 134 26.63 -9.81 -0.14
N ALA A 135 25.33 -9.69 -0.36
CA ALA A 135 24.36 -10.70 0.08
C ALA A 135 24.58 -12.06 -0.60
N ARG A 136 24.94 -12.08 -1.89
CA ARG A 136 25.24 -13.32 -2.62
C ARG A 136 26.53 -14.01 -2.15
N ALA A 137 27.45 -13.26 -1.53
CA ALA A 137 28.72 -13.78 -1.03
C ALA A 137 28.66 -14.30 0.41
N LEU A 138 27.57 -14.03 1.15
CA LEU A 138 27.24 -14.74 2.39
C LEU A 138 26.85 -16.18 2.08
#